data_AF-A0A350RHF4-F1
#
_entry.id   AF-A0A350RHF4-F1
#
_cell.length_a   1.000
_cell.length_b   1.000
_cell.length_c   1.000
_cell.angle_alpha   90.00
_cell.angle_beta   90.00
_cell.angle_gamma   90.00
#
_symmetry.space_group_name_H-M   'P 1'
#
loop_
_entity.id
_entity.type
_entity.pdbx_description
1 polymer ?
#
loop_
_entity_poly.entity_id
_entity_poly.type
_entity_poly.pdbx_seq_one_letter_code
_entity_poly.pdbx_strand_id
1 'polypeptide(L)'
;DPGLQKDGVEAHLQELLAANVGQISDGMVLVRREYPTDIGPVDLLCRDHEGAAVAIEIKRRGEIDGVEQLTRYLDYLNRDGNLRPVTGIFAAQEIKPQARVLAEDRGIRCLVLDYDELRGIESDELKLF
;
A
#
# COMPACT_ATOMS: atom_id res chain seq x y z
N ASP A 1 -22.84 -2.11 -13.85
CA ASP A 1 -21.41 -2.29 -14.14
C ASP A 1 -20.70 -2.69 -12.86
N PRO A 2 -20.31 -3.97 -12.67
CA PRO A 2 -19.84 -4.50 -11.39
C PRO A 2 -18.45 -4.01 -10.95
N GLY A 3 -17.71 -3.31 -11.83
CA GLY A 3 -16.41 -2.71 -11.49
C GLY A 3 -16.52 -1.58 -10.46
N LEU A 4 -17.57 -0.75 -10.57
CA LEU A 4 -17.73 0.46 -9.75
C LEU A 4 -18.02 0.21 -8.25
N GLN A 5 -18.45 -1.00 -7.90
CA GLN A 5 -18.82 -1.35 -6.51
C GLN A 5 -17.65 -1.92 -5.70
N LYS A 6 -16.54 -2.30 -6.36
CA LYS A 6 -15.31 -2.76 -5.72
C LYS A 6 -14.39 -1.60 -5.28
N ASP A 7 -14.47 -0.44 -5.93
CA ASP A 7 -13.56 0.69 -5.73
C ASP A 7 -13.72 1.43 -4.39
N GLY A 8 -14.93 1.54 -3.85
CA GLY A 8 -15.17 2.39 -2.66
C GLY A 8 -14.46 1.92 -1.38
N VAL A 9 -14.28 0.61 -1.21
CA VAL A 9 -13.60 0.07 -0.03
C VAL A 9 -12.08 0.23 -0.15
N GLU A 10 -11.52 0.00 -1.33
CA GLU A 10 -10.07 0.13 -1.55
C GLU A 10 -9.65 1.60 -1.51
N ALA A 11 -10.44 2.50 -2.11
CA ALA A 11 -10.23 3.94 -1.99
C ALA A 11 -10.27 4.39 -0.52
N HIS A 12 -11.23 3.90 0.27
CA HIS A 12 -11.32 4.25 1.69
C HIS A 12 -10.18 3.64 2.52
N LEU A 13 -9.76 2.39 2.25
CA LEU A 13 -8.57 1.80 2.88
C LEU A 13 -7.32 2.63 2.59
N GLN A 14 -7.17 3.10 1.35
CA GLN A 14 -6.07 3.97 0.95
C GLN A 14 -6.11 5.30 1.72
N GLU A 15 -7.28 5.91 1.89
CA GLU A 15 -7.46 7.14 2.66
C GLU A 15 -7.06 6.97 4.12
N LEU A 16 -7.58 5.93 4.77
CA LEU A 16 -7.29 5.63 6.16
C LEU A 16 -5.79 5.34 6.38
N LEU A 17 -5.18 4.55 5.50
CA LEU A 17 -3.74 4.25 5.57
C LEU A 17 -2.88 5.46 5.25
N ALA A 18 -3.26 6.29 4.29
CA ALA A 18 -2.51 7.49 3.94
C ALA A 18 -2.48 8.49 5.11
N ALA A 19 -3.58 8.61 5.86
CA ALA A 19 -3.62 9.42 7.08
C ALA A 19 -2.74 8.83 8.21
N ASN A 20 -2.57 7.51 8.22
CA ASN A 20 -1.98 6.78 9.35
C ASN A 20 -0.80 5.87 8.97
N VAL A 21 0.05 6.30 8.04
CA VAL A 21 1.18 5.48 7.54
C VAL A 21 2.16 5.03 8.65
N GLY A 22 2.21 5.74 9.77
CA GLY A 22 2.99 5.34 10.94
C GLY A 22 2.57 3.98 11.54
N GLN A 23 1.33 3.55 11.31
CA GLN A 23 0.86 2.21 11.72
C GLN A 23 1.51 1.07 10.92
N ILE A 24 2.07 1.37 9.75
CA ILE A 24 2.77 0.38 8.92
C ILE A 24 4.20 0.15 9.43
N SER A 25 4.85 1.24 9.82
CA SER A 25 6.19 1.29 10.40
C SER A 25 6.41 2.63 11.09
N ASP A 26 7.00 2.59 12.29
CA ASP A 26 7.41 3.81 13.00
C ASP A 26 8.32 4.68 12.11
N GLY A 27 8.08 5.99 12.15
CA GLY A 27 8.83 6.97 11.36
C GLY A 27 8.53 6.97 9.86
N MET A 28 7.60 6.14 9.37
CA MET A 28 7.17 6.19 7.98
C MET A 28 6.42 7.49 7.68
N VAL A 29 6.71 8.10 6.52
CA VAL A 29 6.03 9.31 6.04
C VAL A 29 5.46 9.10 4.65
N LEU A 30 4.25 9.62 4.44
CA LEU A 30 3.60 9.60 3.13
C LEU A 30 4.30 10.59 2.20
N VAL A 31 4.71 10.14 1.02
CA VAL A 31 5.15 11.04 -0.06
C VAL A 31 3.95 11.48 -0.87
N ARG A 32 3.16 10.52 -1.35
CA ARG A 32 2.03 10.78 -2.24
C ARG A 32 1.09 9.57 -2.34
N ARG A 33 -0.21 9.85 -2.38
CA ARG A 33 -1.26 8.94 -2.84
C ARG A 33 -1.33 8.94 -4.36
N GLU A 34 -1.67 7.80 -4.95
CA GLU A 34 -1.79 7.64 -6.41
C GLU A 34 -0.54 8.20 -7.10
N TYR A 35 0.64 7.74 -6.67
CA TYR A 35 1.91 8.23 -7.19
C TYR A 35 1.99 7.90 -8.69
N PRO A 36 2.04 8.91 -9.58
CA PRO A 36 1.91 8.68 -11.01
C PRO A 36 3.14 7.97 -11.57
N THR A 37 2.91 6.96 -12.40
CA THR A 37 3.94 6.33 -13.24
C THR A 37 3.41 6.14 -14.66
N ASP A 38 4.30 5.85 -15.60
CA ASP A 38 3.92 5.60 -17.00
C ASP A 38 3.13 4.28 -17.18
N ILE A 39 3.12 3.41 -16.16
CA ILE A 39 2.44 2.11 -16.18
C ILE A 39 1.22 2.05 -15.26
N GLY A 40 0.77 3.21 -14.75
CA GLY A 40 -0.35 3.33 -13.81
C GLY A 40 0.10 3.85 -12.44
N PRO A 41 -0.83 4.37 -11.62
CA PRO A 41 -0.49 4.89 -10.31
C PRO A 41 -0.16 3.77 -9.32
N VAL A 42 0.79 4.04 -8.42
CA VAL A 42 1.01 3.27 -7.20
C VAL A 42 0.12 3.85 -6.11
N ASP A 43 -0.62 3.01 -5.37
CA ASP A 43 -1.59 3.49 -4.38
C ASP A 43 -0.97 4.45 -3.38
N LEU A 44 0.14 4.05 -2.74
CA LEU A 44 0.94 4.95 -1.89
C LEU A 44 2.43 4.81 -2.22
N LEU A 45 3.11 5.95 -2.32
CA LEU A 45 4.56 6.04 -2.18
C LEU A 45 4.89 6.69 -0.83
N CYS A 46 5.74 6.04 -0.06
CA CYS A 46 6.18 6.48 1.27
C CYS A 46 7.72 6.56 1.36
N ARG A 47 8.21 7.18 2.42
CA ARG A 47 9.59 7.01 2.91
C ARG A 47 9.57 6.33 4.27
N ASP A 48 10.45 5.37 4.49
CA ASP A 48 10.64 4.79 5.82
C ASP A 48 11.47 5.70 6.73
N HIS A 49 11.75 5.24 7.95
CA HIS A 49 12.54 5.98 8.95
C HIS A 49 13.99 6.28 8.53
N GLU A 50 14.54 5.55 7.56
CA GLU A 50 15.87 5.81 6.99
C GLU A 50 15.80 6.69 5.74
N GLY A 51 14.60 7.07 5.29
CA GLY A 51 14.37 7.82 4.07
C GLY A 51 14.38 6.97 2.79
N ALA A 52 14.36 5.65 2.89
CA ALA A 52 14.27 4.77 1.73
C ALA A 52 12.83 4.74 1.19
N ALA A 53 12.69 4.56 -0.13
CA ALA A 53 11.38 4.58 -0.78
C ALA A 53 10.64 3.25 -0.58
N VAL A 54 9.35 3.35 -0.26
CA VAL A 54 8.46 2.20 -0.08
C VAL A 54 7.22 2.39 -0.93
N ALA A 55 6.99 1.49 -1.89
CA ALA A 55 5.76 1.41 -2.66
C ALA A 55 4.77 0.48 -1.95
N ILE A 56 3.53 0.93 -1.78
CA ILE A 56 2.48 0.17 -1.10
C ILE A 56 1.31 -0.02 -2.06
N GLU A 57 0.90 -1.26 -2.24
CA GLU A 57 -0.30 -1.65 -2.97
C GLU A 57 -1.35 -2.14 -1.97
N ILE A 58 -2.58 -1.65 -2.09
CA ILE A 58 -3.67 -1.83 -1.13
C ILE A 58 -4.83 -2.56 -1.80
N LYS A 59 -5.23 -3.71 -1.25
CA LYS A 59 -6.39 -4.46 -1.72
C LYS A 59 -7.38 -4.70 -0.61
N ARG A 60 -8.67 -4.82 -0.94
CA ARG A 60 -9.64 -5.38 0.00
C ARG A 60 -9.36 -6.88 0.21
N ARG A 61 -9.08 -7.61 -0.88
CA ARG A 61 -8.67 -9.02 -0.88
C ARG A 61 -7.41 -9.16 -1.71
N GLY A 62 -6.31 -9.52 -1.05
CA GLY A 62 -5.01 -9.74 -1.66
C GLY A 62 -4.97 -11.04 -2.43
N GLU A 63 -4.95 -10.92 -3.76
CA GLU A 63 -4.81 -12.02 -4.71
C GLU A 63 -3.49 -11.90 -5.49
N ILE A 64 -3.18 -12.87 -6.36
CA ILE A 64 -1.92 -12.91 -7.12
C ILE A 64 -1.76 -11.69 -8.02
N ASP A 65 -2.86 -11.21 -8.60
CA ASP A 65 -2.88 -10.05 -9.49
C ASP A 65 -2.35 -8.77 -8.83
N GLY A 66 -2.69 -8.53 -7.56
CA GLY A 66 -2.16 -7.41 -6.78
C GLY A 66 -0.66 -7.53 -6.52
N VAL A 67 -0.15 -8.75 -6.31
CA VAL A 67 1.30 -8.99 -6.15
C VAL A 67 2.04 -8.76 -7.47
N GLU A 68 1.48 -9.24 -8.59
CA GLU A 68 2.02 -8.99 -9.94
C GLU A 68 2.01 -7.50 -10.28
N GLN A 69 0.94 -6.79 -9.92
CA GLN A 69 0.84 -5.35 -10.07
C GLN A 69 1.97 -4.63 -9.31
N LEU A 70 2.13 -4.90 -8.01
CA LEU A 70 3.20 -4.31 -7.21
C LEU A 70 4.58 -4.68 -7.72
N THR A 71 4.79 -5.91 -8.19
CA THR A 71 6.08 -6.33 -8.77
C THR A 71 6.44 -5.49 -9.99
N ARG A 72 5.49 -5.26 -10.91
CA ARG A 72 5.71 -4.38 -12.08
C ARG A 72 6.05 -2.95 -11.67
N TYR A 73 5.40 -2.43 -10.62
CA TYR A 73 5.72 -1.11 -10.09
C TYR A 73 7.12 -1.05 -9.49
N LEU A 74 7.53 -2.06 -8.72
CA LEU A 74 8.90 -2.12 -8.17
C LEU A 74 9.94 -2.20 -9.28
N ASP A 75 9.73 -3.03 -10.31
CA ASP A 75 10.62 -3.14 -11.47
C ASP A 75 10.74 -1.81 -12.24
N TYR A 76 9.66 -1.03 -12.30
CA TYR A 76 9.64 0.28 -12.95
C TYR A 76 10.34 1.33 -12.08
N LEU A 77 9.94 1.47 -10.82
CA LEU A 77 10.44 2.51 -9.91
C LEU A 77 11.93 2.32 -9.57
N ASN A 78 12.42 1.08 -9.51
CA ASN A 78 13.84 0.81 -9.26
C ASN A 78 14.77 1.18 -10.44
N ARG A 79 14.22 1.56 -11.60
CA ARG A 79 14.99 2.13 -12.71
C ARG A 79 15.32 3.61 -12.47
N ASP A 80 14.56 4.31 -11.62
CA ASP A 80 14.83 5.70 -11.28
C ASP A 80 15.94 5.79 -10.22
N GLY A 81 17.04 6.45 -10.58
CA GLY A 81 18.18 6.68 -9.71
C GLY A 81 17.88 7.55 -8.48
N ASN A 82 16.82 8.36 -8.51
CA ASN A 82 16.41 9.21 -7.39
C ASN A 82 15.50 8.48 -6.38
N LEU A 83 14.91 7.36 -6.79
CA LEU A 83 14.03 6.56 -5.94
C LEU A 83 14.70 5.30 -5.42
N ARG A 84 15.50 4.62 -6.24
CA ARG A 84 16.07 3.32 -5.88
C ARG A 84 17.01 3.42 -4.65
N PRO A 85 17.02 2.40 -3.77
CA PRO A 85 16.18 1.21 -3.80
C PRO A 85 14.74 1.51 -3.37
N VAL A 86 13.77 0.92 -4.08
CA VAL A 86 12.35 0.93 -3.70
C VAL A 86 11.94 -0.46 -3.26
N THR A 87 11.42 -0.58 -2.04
CA THR A 87 10.86 -1.83 -1.49
C THR A 87 9.33 -1.83 -1.56
N GLY A 88 8.72 -3.01 -1.47
CA GLY A 88 7.27 -3.20 -1.62
C GLY A 88 6.57 -3.66 -0.35
N ILE A 89 5.40 -3.10 -0.08
CA ILE A 89 4.43 -3.62 0.89
C ILE A 89 3.12 -3.94 0.18
N PHE A 90 2.68 -5.20 0.29
CA PHE A 90 1.35 -5.62 -0.16
C PHE A 90 0.39 -5.66 1.03
N ALA A 91 -0.51 -4.69 1.09
CA ALA A 91 -1.43 -4.47 2.20
C ALA A 91 -2.85 -4.91 1.84
N ALA A 92 -3.49 -5.76 2.65
CA ALA A 92 -4.89 -6.11 2.44
C ALA A 92 -5.62 -6.55 3.70
N GLN A 93 -6.95 -6.46 3.73
CA GLN A 93 -7.74 -7.01 4.87
C GLN A 93 -7.64 -8.53 4.96
N GLU A 94 -7.50 -9.21 3.81
CA GLU A 94 -7.26 -10.65 3.73
C GLU A 94 -6.26 -10.90 2.60
N ILE A 95 -5.21 -11.70 2.83
CA ILE A 95 -4.27 -12.11 1.78
C ILE A 95 -4.39 -13.62 1.56
N LYS A 96 -4.66 -14.03 0.32
CA LYS A 96 -4.73 -15.46 -0.03
C LYS A 96 -3.37 -16.13 0.14
N PRO A 97 -3.30 -17.40 0.61
CA PRO A 97 -2.04 -18.08 0.87
C PRO A 97 -1.08 -18.08 -0.34
N GLN A 98 -1.59 -18.31 -1.55
CA GLN A 98 -0.78 -18.29 -2.77
C GLN A 98 -0.24 -16.89 -3.13
N ALA A 99 -1.00 -15.83 -2.83
CA ALA A 99 -0.54 -14.46 -3.03
C ALA A 99 0.56 -14.12 -2.03
N ARG A 100 0.41 -14.53 -0.77
CA ARG A 100 1.45 -14.38 0.27
C ARG A 100 2.75 -15.07 -0.14
N VAL A 101 2.67 -16.34 -0.55
CA VAL A 101 3.85 -17.11 -0.98
C VAL A 101 4.57 -16.39 -2.13
N LEU A 102 3.82 -15.91 -3.13
CA LEU A 102 4.41 -15.18 -4.26
C LEU A 102 5.03 -13.84 -3.85
N ALA A 103 4.39 -13.09 -2.96
CA ALA A 103 4.91 -11.82 -2.46
C ALA A 103 6.21 -12.02 -1.69
N GLU A 104 6.24 -12.98 -0.78
CA GLU A 104 7.43 -13.31 0.02
C GLU A 104 8.59 -13.79 -0.85
N ASP A 105 8.33 -14.64 -1.86
CA ASP A 105 9.33 -15.08 -2.85
C ASP A 105 9.97 -13.91 -3.62
N ARG A 106 9.21 -12.82 -3.82
CA ARG A 106 9.66 -11.59 -4.49
C ARG A 106 10.24 -10.54 -3.54
N GLY A 107 10.38 -10.86 -2.25
CA GLY A 107 10.86 -9.90 -1.25
C GLY A 107 9.87 -8.77 -0.93
N ILE A 108 8.58 -8.96 -1.22
CA ILE A 108 7.50 -8.03 -0.89
C ILE A 108 6.97 -8.38 0.50
N ARG A 109 6.93 -7.39 1.39
CA ARG A 109 6.35 -7.56 2.74
C ARG A 109 4.83 -7.61 2.64
N CYS A 110 4.20 -8.62 3.22
CA CYS A 110 2.74 -8.67 3.36
C CYS A 110 2.27 -8.00 4.66
N LEU A 111 1.27 -7.14 4.59
CA LEU A 111 0.61 -6.50 5.73
C LEU A 111 -0.89 -6.84 5.71
N VAL A 112 -1.39 -7.42 6.80
CA VAL A 112 -2.84 -7.61 6.98
C VAL A 112 -3.41 -6.40 7.68
N LEU A 113 -4.48 -5.83 7.15
CA LEU A 113 -5.12 -4.62 7.64
C LEU A 113 -6.34 -4.95 8.50
N ASP A 114 -6.41 -4.38 9.69
CA ASP A 114 -7.63 -4.33 10.48
C ASP A 114 -8.43 -3.06 10.09
N TYR A 115 -9.56 -3.24 9.44
CA TYR A 115 -10.39 -2.14 8.97
C TYR A 115 -11.03 -1.34 10.11
N ASP A 116 -11.44 -2.03 11.17
CA ASP A 116 -12.12 -1.41 12.30
C ASP A 116 -11.13 -0.60 13.14
N GLU A 117 -9.89 -1.09 13.29
CA GLU A 117 -8.79 -0.35 13.90
C GLU A 117 -8.47 0.93 13.12
N LEU A 118 -8.32 0.83 11.79
CA LEU A 118 -8.03 1.98 10.93
C LEU A 118 -9.12 3.07 11.01
N ARG A 119 -10.39 2.67 11.02
CA ARG A 119 -11.52 3.61 11.21
C ARG A 119 -11.58 4.21 12.61
N GLY A 120 -11.21 3.43 13.63
CA GLY A 120 -11.15 3.90 15.02
C GLY A 120 -10.20 5.08 15.15
N ILE A 121 -9.04 5.01 14.49
CA ILE A 121 -8.04 6.08 14.51
C ILE A 121 -8.58 7.36 13.87
N GLU A 122 -9.14 7.27 12.65
CA GLU A 122 -9.76 8.43 11.98
C GLU A 122 -10.83 9.10 12.87
N SER A 123 -11.64 8.30 13.55
CA SER A 123 -12.70 8.80 14.44
C SER A 123 -12.15 9.54 15.67
N ASP A 124 -11.00 9.12 16.19
CA ASP A 124 -10.37 9.77 17.34
C ASP A 124 -9.62 11.04 16.94
N GLU A 125 -8.97 11.06 15.77
CA GLU A 125 -8.40 12.28 15.20
C GLU A 125 -9.47 13.37 15.01
N LEU A 126 -10.64 13.02 14.46
CA LEU A 126 -11.75 13.95 14.26
C LEU A 126 -12.35 14.52 15.56
N LYS A 127 -12.22 13.82 16.70
CA LYS A 127 -12.72 14.31 18.00
C LYS A 127 -11.76 15.28 18.70
N LEU A 128 -10.49 15.33 18.29
CA LEU A 128 -9.50 16.22 18.89
C LEU A 128 -9.54 17.66 18.34
N PHE A 129 -10.42 17.97 17.38
CA PHE A 129 -10.57 19.29 16.75
C PHE A 129 -11.84 20.03 17.17
#